data_AF-A0A356QJ08-F1
#
_entry.id   AF-A0A356QJ08-F1
#
_cell.length_a   1.000
_cell.length_b   1.000
_cell.length_c   1.000
_cell.angle_alpha   90.00
_cell.angle_beta   90.00
_cell.angle_gamma   90.00
#
_symmetry.space_group_name_H-M   'P 1'
#
loop_
_entity.id
_entity.type
_entity.pdbx_description
1 polymer ?
#
loop_
_entity_poly.entity_id
_entity_poly.type
_entity_poly.pdbx_seq_one_letter_code
_entity_poly.pdbx_strand_id
1 'polypeptide(L)'
;MSDDRKPRRREQILQALAIMLEEDSGKRITTAALARQVGVSEAALYRHFPSKARMFEGLIDFIEESIFARITRILDDIPDATTRCGT
;
A
#
# COMPACT_ATOMS: atom_id res chain seq x y z
N MET A 1 13.99 13.43 -19.51
CA MET A 1 14.01 12.25 -18.63
C MET A 1 13.34 12.67 -17.34
N SER A 2 12.01 12.62 -17.33
CA SER A 2 11.19 13.21 -16.27
C SER A 2 11.18 12.31 -15.03
N ASP A 3 11.15 12.96 -13.86
CA ASP A 3 11.20 12.38 -12.52
C ASP A 3 9.96 11.51 -12.23
N ASP A 4 9.94 10.28 -12.75
CA ASP A 4 8.80 9.34 -12.69
C ASP A 4 8.93 8.31 -11.55
N ARG A 5 9.87 8.54 -10.61
CA ARG A 5 10.13 7.63 -9.49
C ARG A 5 9.42 8.02 -8.20
N LYS A 6 8.73 9.15 -8.16
CA LYS A 6 8.01 9.58 -6.96
C LYS A 6 6.63 8.91 -6.93
N PRO A 7 6.32 8.11 -5.89
CA PRO A 7 5.02 7.45 -5.81
C PRO A 7 3.92 8.49 -5.90
N ARG A 8 2.86 8.17 -6.65
CA ARG A 8 1.71 9.06 -6.78
C ARG A 8 1.15 9.33 -5.39
N ARG A 9 0.61 10.53 -5.13
CA ARG A 9 0.13 10.90 -3.78
C ARG A 9 -0.81 9.85 -3.18
N ARG A 10 -1.64 9.22 -4.02
CA ARG A 10 -2.52 8.11 -3.66
C ARG A 10 -1.75 6.91 -3.08
N GLU A 11 -0.66 6.49 -3.73
CA GLU A 11 0.19 5.38 -3.27
C GLU A 11 0.90 5.71 -1.96
N GLN A 12 1.38 6.94 -1.80
CA GLN A 12 2.02 7.39 -0.54
C GLN A 12 1.05 7.28 0.65
N ILE A 13 -0.24 7.60 0.43
CA ILE A 13 -1.28 7.45 1.45
C ILE A 13 -1.49 5.96 1.79
N LEU A 14 -1.55 5.08 0.79
CA LEU A 14 -1.74 3.64 1.01
C LEU A 14 -0.55 3.00 1.72
N GLN A 15 0.68 3.38 1.35
CA GLN A 15 1.90 2.94 2.05
C GLN A 15 1.90 3.39 3.51
N ALA A 16 1.56 4.65 3.79
CA ALA A 16 1.46 5.15 5.16
C ALA A 16 0.38 4.41 5.96
N LEU A 17 -0.77 4.10 5.35
CA LEU A 17 -1.82 3.32 5.99
C LEU A 17 -1.36 1.89 6.30
N ALA A 18 -0.64 1.23 5.39
CA ALA A 18 -0.06 -0.09 5.62
C ALA A 18 0.90 -0.11 6.81
N ILE A 19 1.82 0.87 6.88
CA ILE A 19 2.78 1.02 7.98
C ILE A 19 2.05 1.20 9.31
N MET A 20 1.06 2.10 9.36
CA MET A 20 0.32 2.32 10.61
C MET A 20 -0.45 1.07 11.06
N LEU A 21 -0.94 0.24 10.13
CA LEU A 21 -1.62 -1.01 10.44
C LEU A 21 -0.66 -2.09 10.97
N GLU A 22 0.57 -2.11 10.46
CA GLU A 22 1.64 -3.00 10.94
C GLU A 22 2.08 -2.63 12.36
N GLU A 23 2.41 -1.35 12.58
CA GLU A 23 2.95 -0.84 13.83
C GLU A 23 1.94 -0.87 14.99
N ASP A 24 0.65 -0.67 14.70
CA ASP A 24 -0.38 -0.45 15.72
C ASP A 24 -1.41 -1.58 15.75
N SER A 25 -0.91 -2.82 15.73
CA SER A 25 -1.64 -4.09 15.87
C SER A 25 -2.67 -4.05 17.00
N GLY A 26 -3.89 -3.61 16.71
CA GLY A 26 -5.03 -3.53 17.65
C GLY A 26 -5.50 -2.11 18.02
N LYS A 27 -4.80 -1.04 17.64
CA LYS A 27 -5.31 0.33 17.84
C LYS A 27 -6.11 0.82 16.64
N ARG A 28 -7.09 1.68 16.93
CA ARG A 28 -7.95 2.29 15.93
C ARG A 28 -7.19 3.32 15.10
N ILE A 29 -6.96 3.02 13.81
CA ILE A 29 -6.49 4.01 12.84
C ILE A 29 -7.56 5.09 12.62
N THR A 30 -7.17 6.36 12.75
CA THR A 30 -8.00 7.52 12.42
C THR A 30 -7.49 8.23 11.16
N THR A 31 -8.40 8.80 10.37
CA THR A 31 -8.10 9.56 9.16
C THR A 31 -7.25 10.81 9.45
N ALA A 32 -7.48 11.46 10.60
CA ALA A 32 -6.64 12.55 11.08
C ALA A 32 -5.19 12.11 11.35
N ALA A 33 -4.98 10.95 11.99
CA ALA A 33 -3.64 10.41 12.22
C ALA A 33 -2.94 10.04 10.91
N LEU A 34 -3.67 9.43 9.96
CA LEU A 34 -3.15 9.11 8.63
C LEU A 34 -2.76 10.38 7.86
N ALA A 35 -3.61 11.40 7.86
CA ALA A 35 -3.33 12.67 7.19
C ALA A 35 -2.06 13.32 7.77
N ARG A 36 -1.88 13.28 9.10
CA ARG A 36 -0.67 13.75 9.78
C ARG A 36 0.57 12.95 9.37
N GLN A 37 0.48 11.62 9.32
CA GLN A 37 1.58 10.74 8.90
C GLN A 37 2.04 11.06 7.47
N VAL A 38 1.09 11.35 6.57
CA VAL A 38 1.38 11.69 5.16
C VAL A 38 1.80 13.16 4.97
N GLY A 39 1.60 14.02 5.98
CA GLY A 39 1.91 15.45 5.90
C GLY A 39 0.91 16.26 5.06
N VAL A 40 -0.38 15.90 5.13
CA VAL A 40 -1.47 16.61 4.42
C VAL A 40 -2.62 16.93 5.37
N SER A 41 -3.52 17.83 4.96
CA SER A 41 -4.77 18.04 5.72
C SER A 41 -5.72 16.87 5.54
N GLU A 42 -6.59 16.64 6.53
CA GLU A 42 -7.62 15.59 6.43
C GLU A 42 -8.60 15.84 5.26
N ALA A 43 -8.93 17.09 4.98
CA ALA A 43 -9.72 17.45 3.79
C ALA A 43 -8.98 17.11 2.47
N ALA A 44 -7.66 17.23 2.43
CA ALA A 44 -6.87 16.84 1.26
C ALA A 44 -6.83 15.31 1.08
N LEU A 45 -6.81 14.55 2.17
CA LEU A 45 -6.91 13.10 2.15
C LEU A 45 -8.21 12.64 1.48
N TYR A 46 -9.35 13.26 1.82
CA TYR A 46 -10.65 12.92 1.24
C TYR A 46 -10.78 13.19 -0.26
N ARG A 47 -9.95 14.07 -0.84
CA ARG A 47 -9.90 14.27 -2.30
C ARG A 47 -9.34 13.05 -3.05
N HIS A 48 -8.49 12.27 -2.40
CA HIS A 48 -7.95 11.03 -2.96
C HIS A 48 -8.81 9.81 -2.63
N PHE A 49 -9.42 9.80 -1.45
CA PHE A 49 -10.27 8.72 -0.98
C PHE A 49 -11.54 9.27 -0.34
N PRO A 50 -12.68 9.26 -1.06
CA PRO A 50 -13.92 9.89 -0.62
C PRO A 50 -14.47 9.38 0.73
N SER A 51 -14.08 8.18 1.15
CA SER A 51 -14.47 7.60 2.43
C SER A 51 -13.35 6.74 3.01
N LYS A 52 -13.44 6.46 4.32
CA LYS A 52 -12.54 5.49 4.97
C LYS A 52 -12.62 4.11 4.31
N ALA A 53 -13.82 3.63 3.96
CA ALA A 53 -13.98 2.35 3.25
C ALA A 53 -13.19 2.30 1.94
N ARG A 54 -13.26 3.37 1.13
CA ARG A 54 -12.50 3.48 -0.12
C ARG A 54 -10.98 3.50 0.10
N MET A 55 -10.49 3.97 1.25
CA MET A 55 -9.07 3.88 1.60
C MET A 55 -8.63 2.43 1.79
N PHE A 56 -9.44 1.62 2.49
CA PHE A 56 -9.14 0.22 2.74
C PHE A 56 -9.31 -0.64 1.48
N GLU A 57 -10.35 -0.41 0.68
CA GLU A 57 -10.48 -1.04 -0.65
C GLU A 57 -9.23 -0.78 -1.50
N GLY A 58 -8.84 0.50 -1.63
CA GLY A 58 -7.64 0.86 -2.40
C GLY A 58 -6.35 0.28 -1.83
N LEU A 59 -6.28 0.05 -0.50
CA LEU A 59 -5.15 -0.61 0.12
C LEU A 59 -5.09 -2.10 -0.24
N ILE A 60 -6.24 -2.79 -0.23
CA ILE A 60 -6.34 -4.19 -0.62
C ILE A 60 -5.90 -4.34 -2.07
N ASP A 61 -6.44 -3.52 -2.98
CA ASP A 61 -6.03 -3.50 -4.40
C ASP A 61 -4.52 -3.32 -4.55
N PHE A 62 -3.95 -2.36 -3.82
CA PHE A 62 -2.51 -2.07 -3.86
C PHE A 62 -1.65 -3.24 -3.34
N ILE A 63 -2.12 -3.93 -2.29
CA ILE A 63 -1.46 -5.12 -1.76
C ILE A 63 -1.54 -6.27 -2.77
N GLU A 64 -2.69 -6.49 -3.37
CA GLU A 64 -2.90 -7.53 -4.39
C GLU A 64 -1.98 -7.31 -5.60
N GLU A 65 -1.97 -6.10 -6.17
CA GLU A 65 -1.06 -5.73 -7.27
C GLU A 65 0.40 -5.98 -6.88
N SER A 66 0.79 -5.59 -5.67
CA SER A 66 2.16 -5.75 -5.17
C SER A 66 2.56 -7.20 -4.94
N ILE A 67 1.64 -8.04 -4.46
CA ILE A 67 1.88 -9.47 -4.18
C ILE A 67 1.89 -10.24 -5.49
N PHE A 68 0.88 -10.07 -6.35
CA PHE A 68 0.80 -10.80 -7.61
C PHE A 68 1.96 -10.45 -8.54
N ALA A 69 2.34 -9.17 -8.64
CA ALA A 69 3.52 -8.79 -9.44
C ALA A 69 4.81 -9.47 -8.94
N ARG A 70 4.98 -9.63 -7.62
CA ARG A 70 6.12 -10.34 -7.04
C ARG A 70 6.04 -11.85 -7.29
N ILE A 71 4.88 -12.46 -7.12
CA ILE A 71 4.68 -13.89 -7.38
C ILE A 71 5.00 -14.21 -8.84
N THR A 72 4.46 -13.44 -9.79
CA THR A 72 4.74 -13.62 -11.22
C THR A 72 6.24 -13.56 -11.51
N ARG A 73 6.95 -12.58 -10.94
CA ARG A 73 8.41 -12.49 -11.12
C ARG A 73 9.15 -13.71 -10.56
N ILE A 74 8.76 -14.20 -9.38
CA ILE A 74 9.35 -15.40 -8.80
C ILE A 74 9.09 -16.63 -9.68
N LEU A 75 7.90 -16.74 -10.27
CA LEU A 75 7.55 -17.82 -11.20
C LEU A 75 8.37 -17.78 -12.49
N ASP A 76 8.63 -16.57 -13.01
CA ASP A 76 9.43 -16.38 -14.21
C ASP A 76 10.93 -16.66 -13.96
N ASP A 77 11.45 -16.23 -12.81
CA ASP A 77 12.87 -16.37 -12.45
C ASP A 77 13.24 -17.81 -12.02
N ILE A 78 12.33 -18.52 -11.36
CA ILE A 78 12.57 -19.88 -10.82
C ILE A 78 11.41 -20.81 -11.22
N PRO A 79 11.49 -21.47 -12.39
CA PRO A 79 10.39 -22.29 -12.91
C PRO A 79 10.08 -23.50 -12.01
N ASP A 80 11.11 -24.14 -11.46
CA ASP A 80 10.98 -25.31 -10.60
C ASP A 80 10.40 -24.96 -9.22
N ALA A 81 9.35 -25.68 -8.83
CA ALA A 81 8.65 -25.41 -7.57
C ALA A 81 9.46 -25.83 -6.33
N THR A 82 10.23 -26.91 -6.44
CA THR A 82 11.07 -27.45 -5.36
C THR A 82 12.14 -26.43 -4.96
N THR A 83 12.78 -25.82 -5.97
CA THR A 83 13.81 -24.79 -5.82
C THR A 83 13.25 -23.50 -5.20
N ARG A 84 11.98 -23.13 -5.50
CA ARG A 84 11.32 -21.95 -4.93
C ARG A 84 11.01 -22.07 -3.44
N CYS A 85 10.62 -23.25 -2.99
CA CYS A 85 10.09 -23.46 -1.63
C CYS A 85 11.16 -23.90 -0.61
N GLY A 86 12.40 -24.14 -1.04
CA GLY A 86 13.51 -24.45 -0.14
C GLY A 86 13.28 -25.69 0.73
N THR A 87 12.63 -26.72 0.18
CA THR A 87 12.44 -28.04 0.82
C THR A 87 13.47 -29.05 0.32
#